data_AF-A0AA39XE19-F1
#
_entry.id   AF-A0AA39XE19-F1
#
_cell.length_a   1.000
_cell.length_b   1.000
_cell.length_c   1.000
_cell.angle_alpha   90.00
_cell.angle_beta   90.00
_cell.angle_gamma   90.00
#
_symmetry.space_group_name_H-M   'P 1'
#
loop_
_entity.id
_entity.type
_entity.pdbx_description
1 polymer ?
#
loop_
_entity_poly.entity_id
_entity_poly.type
_entity_poly.pdbx_seq_one_letter_code
_entity_poly.pdbx_strand_id
1 'polypeptide(L)'
;MEPPAPPGASNEPKYGGYTRFELELELVQAMGNPQYLNHLASRKLLSNPSFIAYLDYLQYWSRPPYIKYLTYPGPALKNLQLLQQEKFRQDIISPDFVQALTVEGMRATVEWHRENQT
;
A
#
# COMPACT_ATOMS: atom_id res chain seq x y z
N MET A 1 -0.19 -15.04 9.15
CA MET A 1 1.28 -14.96 9.23
C MET A 1 1.65 -13.94 10.27
N GLU A 2 2.75 -14.14 11.00
CA GLU A 2 3.27 -13.15 11.95
C GLU A 2 4.07 -12.06 11.19
N PRO A 3 4.00 -10.78 11.62
CA PRO A 3 4.83 -9.72 11.07
C PRO A 3 6.33 -10.00 11.23
N PRO A 4 7.18 -9.64 10.23
CA PRO A 4 8.62 -9.78 10.35
C PRO A 4 9.17 -8.83 11.42
N ALA A 5 10.27 -9.22 12.07
CA ALA A 5 10.94 -8.36 13.02
C ALA A 5 11.50 -7.10 12.32
N PRO A 6 11.60 -5.96 13.02
CA PRO A 6 12.21 -4.75 12.46
C PRO A 6 13.69 -4.97 12.06
N PRO A 7 14.22 -4.14 11.15
CA PRO A 7 15.61 -4.21 10.70
C PRO A 7 16.58 -4.21 11.89
N GLY A 8 17.50 -5.17 11.90
CA GLY A 8 18.52 -5.33 12.95
C GLY A 8 18.21 -6.37 14.03
N ALA A 9 17.03 -7.01 14.02
CA ALA A 9 16.63 -8.01 15.01
C ALA A 9 16.57 -9.46 14.50
N SER A 10 16.81 -9.72 13.20
CA SER A 10 16.52 -11.04 12.61
C SER A 10 17.62 -11.62 11.71
N ASN A 11 17.96 -12.90 11.95
CA ASN A 11 18.66 -13.78 11.01
C ASN A 11 17.69 -14.34 9.93
N GLU A 12 16.83 -13.47 9.38
CA GLU A 12 15.81 -13.90 8.41
C GLU A 12 16.45 -14.32 7.08
N PRO A 13 15.96 -15.37 6.41
CA PRO A 13 16.38 -15.72 5.07
C PRO A 13 16.23 -14.52 4.11
N LYS A 14 17.28 -14.28 3.33
CA LYS A 14 17.27 -13.22 2.31
C LYS A 14 16.83 -13.78 0.96
N TYR A 15 15.95 -13.06 0.29
CA TYR A 15 15.47 -13.37 -1.04
C TYR A 15 16.04 -12.33 -2.00
N GLY A 16 16.97 -12.75 -2.87
CA GLY A 16 17.64 -11.82 -3.80
C GLY A 16 18.44 -10.71 -3.09
N GLY A 17 18.87 -10.95 -1.84
CA GLY A 17 19.60 -9.97 -1.02
C GLY A 17 18.73 -9.17 -0.04
N TYR A 18 17.40 -9.25 -0.15
CA TYR A 18 16.46 -8.49 0.68
C TYR A 18 15.76 -9.38 1.70
N THR A 19 15.49 -8.82 2.87
CA THR A 19 14.66 -9.42 3.91
C THR A 19 13.18 -9.33 3.54
N ARG A 20 12.34 -10.16 4.18
CA ARG A 20 10.88 -10.08 3.98
C ARG A 20 10.36 -8.70 4.38
N PHE A 21 10.90 -8.14 5.47
CA PHE A 21 10.58 -6.79 5.92
C PHE A 21 10.77 -5.74 4.81
N GLU A 22 11.93 -5.75 4.14
CA GLU A 22 12.25 -4.78 3.08
C GLU A 22 11.31 -4.94 1.87
N LEU A 23 11.03 -6.19 1.48
CA LEU A 23 10.11 -6.49 0.38
C LEU A 23 8.67 -6.06 0.70
N GLU A 24 8.19 -6.34 1.90
CA GLU A 24 6.85 -5.92 2.36
C GLU A 24 6.77 -4.40 2.48
N LEU A 25 7.83 -3.73 2.94
CA LEU A 25 7.90 -2.27 3.03
C LEU A 25 7.81 -1.62 1.65
N GLU A 26 8.61 -2.09 0.69
CA GLU A 26 8.57 -1.57 -0.69
C GLU A 26 7.19 -1.77 -1.31
N LEU A 27 6.61 -2.96 -1.13
CA LEU A 27 5.28 -3.29 -1.64
C LEU A 27 4.22 -2.34 -1.07
N VAL A 28 4.22 -2.10 0.24
CA VAL A 28 3.24 -1.22 0.89
C VAL A 28 3.42 0.22 0.44
N GLN A 29 4.65 0.71 0.30
CA GLN A 29 4.90 2.05 -0.24
C GLN A 29 4.41 2.17 -1.68
N ALA A 30 4.57 1.12 -2.51
CA ALA A 30 4.04 1.08 -3.87
C ALA A 30 2.50 1.14 -3.93
N MET A 31 1.79 0.69 -2.89
CA MET A 31 0.32 0.83 -2.80
C MET A 31 -0.14 2.30 -2.78
N GLY A 32 0.76 3.24 -2.45
CA GLY A 32 0.48 4.67 -2.55
C GLY A 32 0.29 5.17 -3.99
N ASN A 33 0.69 4.40 -5.00
CA ASN A 33 0.57 4.77 -6.41
C ASN A 33 -0.68 4.13 -7.06
N PRO A 34 -1.70 4.92 -7.44
CA PRO A 34 -2.90 4.41 -8.13
C PRO A 34 -2.61 3.61 -9.41
N GLN A 35 -1.58 3.97 -10.17
CA GLN A 35 -1.19 3.25 -11.39
C GLN A 35 -0.66 1.85 -11.08
N TYR A 36 0.02 1.69 -9.94
CA TYR A 36 0.46 0.37 -9.48
C TYR A 36 -0.73 -0.50 -9.09
N LEU A 37 -1.76 0.07 -8.45
CA LEU A 37 -2.99 -0.66 -8.12
C LEU A 37 -3.72 -1.11 -9.39
N ASN A 38 -3.82 -0.26 -10.39
CA ASN A 38 -4.38 -0.61 -11.70
C ASN A 38 -3.61 -1.77 -12.35
N HIS A 39 -2.28 -1.72 -12.28
CA HIS A 39 -1.43 -2.79 -12.78
C HIS A 39 -1.76 -4.13 -12.10
N LEU A 40 -1.88 -4.15 -10.77
CA LEU A 40 -2.28 -5.36 -10.01
C LEU A 40 -3.68 -5.86 -10.41
N ALA A 41 -4.62 -4.94 -10.64
CA ALA A 41 -5.98 -5.27 -11.09
C ALA A 41 -5.97 -5.91 -12.47
N SER A 42 -5.24 -5.33 -13.43
CA SER A 42 -5.12 -5.84 -14.81
C SER A 42 -4.53 -7.25 -14.87
N ARG A 43 -3.66 -7.59 -13.91
CA ARG A 43 -3.07 -8.94 -13.75
C ARG A 43 -3.97 -9.92 -13.00
N LYS A 44 -5.19 -9.53 -12.64
CA LYS A 44 -6.15 -10.34 -11.86
C LYS A 44 -5.62 -10.77 -10.48
N LEU A 45 -4.64 -10.05 -9.94
CA LEU A 45 -4.12 -10.31 -8.60
C LEU A 45 -5.11 -9.88 -7.54
N LEU A 46 -5.84 -8.78 -7.77
CA LEU A 46 -6.87 -8.27 -6.86
C LEU A 46 -8.16 -9.13 -6.82
N SER A 47 -8.27 -10.15 -7.68
CA SER A 47 -9.32 -11.16 -7.61
C SER A 47 -8.87 -12.46 -6.93
N ASN A 48 -7.58 -12.60 -6.61
CA ASN A 48 -7.05 -13.81 -5.99
C ASN A 48 -7.29 -13.77 -4.46
N PRO A 49 -8.05 -14.72 -3.88
CA PRO A 49 -8.35 -14.72 -2.44
C PRO A 49 -7.09 -14.82 -1.57
N SER A 50 -6.07 -15.56 -2.01
CA SER A 50 -4.78 -15.63 -1.30
C SER A 50 -4.07 -14.28 -1.27
N PHE A 51 -4.17 -13.50 -2.35
CA PHE A 51 -3.58 -12.17 -2.41
C PHE A 51 -4.38 -11.16 -1.57
N ILE A 52 -5.72 -11.26 -1.56
CA ILE A 52 -6.57 -10.43 -0.70
C ILE A 52 -6.25 -10.68 0.78
N ALA A 53 -6.12 -11.94 1.20
CA ALA A 53 -5.69 -12.29 2.55
C ALA A 53 -4.30 -11.74 2.89
N TYR A 54 -3.40 -11.68 1.91
CA TYR A 54 -2.08 -11.07 2.08
C TYR A 54 -2.16 -9.54 2.23
N LEU A 55 -3.01 -8.86 1.47
CA LEU A 55 -3.27 -7.42 1.64
C LEU A 55 -3.87 -7.11 3.03
N ASP A 56 -4.76 -7.97 3.53
CA ASP A 56 -5.30 -7.83 4.88
C ASP A 56 -4.20 -8.02 5.94
N TYR A 57 -3.35 -9.02 5.77
CA TYR A 57 -2.17 -9.21 6.61
C TYR A 57 -1.30 -7.94 6.64
N LEU A 58 -1.00 -7.31 5.50
CA LEU A 58 -0.18 -6.10 5.42
C LEU A 58 -0.76 -4.89 6.18
N GLN A 59 -2.00 -4.93 6.67
CA GLN A 59 -2.54 -3.84 7.48
C GLN A 59 -1.79 -3.63 8.80
N TYR A 60 -0.96 -4.58 9.24
CA TYR A 60 -0.08 -4.40 10.40
C TYR A 60 0.86 -3.19 10.27
N TRP A 61 1.20 -2.76 9.04
CA TRP A 61 2.05 -1.59 8.78
C TRP A 61 1.47 -0.28 9.32
N SER A 62 0.16 -0.23 9.59
CA SER A 62 -0.51 0.90 10.25
C SER A 62 -0.21 1.02 11.74
N ARG A 63 0.39 0.01 12.37
CA ARG A 63 0.59 -0.08 13.82
C ARG A 63 2.06 0.19 14.19
N PRO A 64 2.33 0.75 15.38
CA PRO A 64 3.68 0.72 15.94
C PRO A 64 4.19 -0.73 16.11
N PRO A 65 5.49 -1.02 15.94
CA PRO A 65 6.58 -0.10 15.61
C PRO A 65 6.79 0.13 14.09
N TYR A 66 5.91 -0.36 13.22
CA TYR A 66 6.12 -0.46 11.77
C TYR A 66 5.83 0.83 11.01
N ILE A 67 4.81 1.59 11.42
CA ILE A 67 4.35 2.78 10.72
C ILE A 67 5.46 3.83 10.48
N LYS A 68 6.44 3.92 11.38
CA LYS A 68 7.56 4.88 11.29
C LYS A 68 8.50 4.63 10.10
N TYR A 69 8.45 3.45 9.49
CA TYR A 69 9.28 3.10 8.34
C TYR A 69 8.64 3.49 7.00
N LEU A 70 7.35 3.86 6.98
CA LEU A 70 6.67 4.33 5.78
C LEU A 70 7.03 5.79 5.52
N THR A 71 7.56 6.09 4.34
CA THR A 71 7.90 7.47 3.95
C THR A 71 6.65 8.33 3.76
N TYR A 72 5.60 7.75 3.14
CA TYR A 72 4.32 8.42 2.87
C TYR A 72 3.15 7.52 3.25
N PRO A 73 2.84 7.38 4.56
CA PRO A 73 1.88 6.40 5.04
C PRO A 73 0.45 6.68 4.58
N GLY A 74 0.06 7.94 4.40
CA GLY A 74 -1.33 8.32 4.12
C GLY A 74 -1.94 7.62 2.89
N PRO A 75 -1.45 7.88 1.67
CA PRO A 75 -1.99 7.25 0.46
C PRO A 75 -1.85 5.73 0.47
N ALA A 76 -0.70 5.22 0.91
CA ALA A 76 -0.42 3.78 0.95
C ALA A 76 -1.42 3.03 1.86
N LEU A 77 -1.60 3.51 3.10
CA LEU A 77 -2.50 2.87 4.06
C LEU A 77 -3.98 3.07 3.68
N LYS A 78 -4.38 4.26 3.18
CA LYS A 78 -5.73 4.50 2.66
C LYS A 78 -6.07 3.50 1.56
N ASN A 79 -5.17 3.35 0.58
CA ASN A 79 -5.39 2.42 -0.53
C ASN A 79 -5.41 0.96 -0.04
N LEU A 80 -4.54 0.58 0.90
CA LEU A 80 -4.54 -0.77 1.46
C LEU A 80 -5.87 -1.12 2.16
N GLN A 81 -6.48 -0.15 2.85
CA GLN A 81 -7.83 -0.30 3.43
C GLN A 81 -8.91 -0.39 2.35
N LEU A 82 -8.85 0.47 1.33
CA LEU A 82 -9.81 0.45 0.22
C LEU A 82 -9.76 -0.86 -0.56
N LEU A 83 -8.58 -1.46 -0.74
CA LEU A 83 -8.42 -2.75 -1.40
C LEU A 83 -9.12 -3.91 -0.67
N GLN A 84 -9.49 -3.78 0.60
CA GLN A 84 -10.32 -4.77 1.28
C GLN A 84 -11.77 -4.78 0.76
N GLN A 85 -12.22 -3.67 0.17
CA GLN A 85 -13.54 -3.53 -0.41
C GLN A 85 -13.55 -4.11 -1.84
N GLU A 86 -14.41 -5.10 -2.08
CA GLU A 86 -14.50 -5.75 -3.40
C GLU A 86 -14.82 -4.75 -4.51
N LYS A 87 -15.74 -3.82 -4.25
CA LYS A 87 -16.11 -2.77 -5.20
C LYS A 87 -14.90 -1.97 -5.65
N PHE A 88 -14.04 -1.53 -4.73
CA PHE A 88 -12.84 -0.78 -5.08
C PHE A 88 -11.87 -1.60 -5.94
N ARG A 89 -11.72 -2.90 -5.66
CA ARG A 89 -10.88 -3.80 -6.47
C ARG A 89 -11.41 -3.96 -7.89
N GLN A 90 -12.73 -3.89 -8.09
CA GLN A 90 -13.36 -3.91 -9.40
C GLN A 90 -13.20 -2.55 -10.11
N ASP A 91 -13.41 -1.45 -9.40
CA ASP A 91 -13.39 -0.09 -9.98
C ASP A 91 -11.96 0.34 -10.40
N ILE A 92 -10.93 -0.05 -9.64
CA ILE A 92 -9.53 0.35 -9.90
C ILE A 92 -8.94 -0.24 -11.20
N ILE A 93 -9.62 -1.18 -11.86
CA ILE A 93 -9.25 -1.63 -13.21
C ILE A 93 -9.47 -0.54 -14.27
N SER A 94 -10.40 0.39 -14.02
CA SER A 94 -10.76 1.45 -14.95
C SER A 94 -9.72 2.56 -14.96
N PRO A 95 -9.12 2.91 -16.12
CA PRO A 95 -8.19 4.03 -16.23
C PRO A 95 -8.79 5.36 -15.77
N ASP A 96 -10.07 5.59 -16.05
CA ASP A 96 -10.77 6.82 -15.65
C ASP A 96 -10.88 6.94 -14.12
N PHE A 97 -11.16 5.81 -13.45
CA PHE A 97 -11.21 5.76 -12.00
C PHE A 97 -9.83 6.02 -11.38
N VAL A 98 -8.77 5.47 -11.97
CA VAL A 98 -7.38 5.69 -11.53
C VAL A 98 -7.00 7.16 -11.70
N GLN A 99 -7.39 7.79 -12.82
CA GLN A 99 -7.17 9.20 -13.05
C GLN A 99 -7.89 10.05 -11.99
N ALA A 100 -9.16 9.74 -11.69
CA ALA A 100 -9.93 10.42 -10.65
C ALA A 100 -9.26 10.29 -9.27
N LEU A 101 -8.83 9.08 -8.89
CA LEU A 101 -8.13 8.82 -7.63
C LEU A 101 -6.79 9.59 -7.55
N THR A 102 -6.08 9.68 -8.67
CA THR A 102 -4.82 10.44 -8.75
C THR A 102 -5.08 11.94 -8.56
N VAL A 103 -6.09 12.49 -9.22
CA VAL A 103 -6.47 13.91 -9.06
C VAL A 103 -6.93 14.21 -7.63
N GLU A 104 -7.75 13.34 -7.03
CA GLU A 104 -8.16 13.47 -5.62
C GLU A 104 -6.94 13.47 -4.69
N GLY A 105 -6.00 12.55 -4.90
CA GLY A 105 -4.76 12.48 -4.13
C GLY A 105 -3.92 13.76 -4.23
N MET A 106 -3.76 14.32 -5.44
CA MET A 106 -3.05 15.59 -5.63
C MET A 106 -3.75 16.77 -4.95
N ARG A 107 -5.09 16.80 -4.93
CA ARG A 107 -5.84 17.87 -4.26
C ARG A 107 -5.66 17.80 -2.75
N ALA A 108 -5.76 16.61 -2.18
CA ALA A 108 -5.60 16.41 -0.74
C ALA A 108 -4.18 16.79 -0.25
N THR A 109 -3.13 16.52 -1.04
CA THR A 109 -1.77 16.96 -0.69
C THR A 109 -1.62 18.47 -0.77
N VAL A 110 -2.16 19.12 -1.80
CA VAL A 110 -2.14 20.59 -1.94
C VAL A 110 -2.90 21.27 -0.80
N GLU A 111 -4.08 20.76 -0.44
CA GLU A 111 -4.89 21.28 0.68
C GLU A 111 -4.13 21.15 2.01
N TRP A 112 -3.51 20.00 2.28
CA TRP A 112 -2.69 19.79 3.48
C TRP A 112 -1.50 20.76 3.55
N HIS A 113 -0.78 20.98 2.44
CA HIS A 113 0.33 21.94 2.42
C HIS A 113 -0.12 23.38 2.67
N ARG A 114 -1.31 23.75 2.19
CA ARG A 114 -1.90 25.08 2.43
C ARG A 114 -2.30 25.28 3.88
N GLU A 115 -2.88 24.27 4.53
CA GLU A 115 -3.32 24.33 5.93
C GLU A 115 -2.15 24.37 6.93
N ASN A 116 -1.02 23.74 6.62
CA ASN A 116 0.17 23.76 7.48
C ASN A 116 1.11 24.96 7.24
N GLN A 117 0.74 25.89 6.35
CA GLN A 117 1.47 27.13 6.06
C GLN A 117 0.76 28.39 6.61
N THR A 118 -0.41 28.25 7.23
CA THR A 118 -1.18 29.36 7.85
C THR A 118 -1.21 29.18 9.37
#